data_AF-A0A957A8T4-F1
#
_entry.id   AF-A0A957A8T4-F1
#
_cell.length_a   1.000
_cell.length_b   1.000
_cell.length_c   1.000
_cell.angle_alpha   90.00
_cell.angle_beta   90.00
_cell.angle_gamma   90.00
#
_symmetry.space_group_name_H-M   'P 1'
#
loop_
_entity.id
_entity.type
_entity.pdbx_description
1 polymer ?
#
loop_
_entity_poly.entity_id
_entity_poly.type
_entity_poly.pdbx_seq_one_letter_code
_entity_poly.pdbx_strand_id
1 'polypeptide(L)'
;AVNQTDNEIRVEGHTDNIPLATDKYPSNWELSSARATAVLRLLTEQFGVDPERAFAAGFGQYRPIASNLTPEGRALNRRADIVLLYPAASIANDSTADTNTLPIEESLANPTSEASGTSTSSDTHEDPATSGAGASHE
;
A
#
# COMPACT_ATOMS: atom_id res chain seq x y z
N ALA A 1 19.39 3.38 8.49
CA ALA A 1 18.51 2.95 7.38
C ALA A 1 18.22 4.11 6.42
N VAL A 2 17.41 5.11 6.79
CA VAL A 2 16.96 6.17 5.86
C VAL A 2 18.10 7.02 5.28
N ASN A 3 19.15 7.32 6.05
CA ASN A 3 20.30 8.10 5.57
C ASN A 3 21.33 7.29 4.76
N GLN A 4 21.10 5.99 4.54
CA GLN A 4 22.06 5.10 3.88
C GLN A 4 21.71 4.85 2.40
N THR A 5 20.65 5.49 1.89
CA THR A 5 20.13 5.27 0.53
C THR A 5 19.88 6.61 -0.14
N ASP A 6 20.07 6.68 -1.46
CA ASP A 6 19.82 7.89 -2.26
C ASP A 6 18.37 8.09 -2.72
N ASN A 7 17.48 7.27 -2.18
CA ASN A 7 16.06 7.26 -2.50
C ASN A 7 15.33 8.49 -1.94
N GLU A 8 14.30 8.92 -2.65
CA GLU A 8 13.36 9.92 -2.13
C GLU A 8 12.60 9.38 -0.92
N ILE A 9 12.28 10.28 0.00
CA ILE A 9 11.61 9.99 1.26
C ILE A 9 10.30 10.76 1.29
N ARG A 10 9.19 10.03 1.45
CA ARG A 10 7.87 10.64 1.65
C ARG A 10 7.40 10.38 3.07
N VAL A 11 7.14 11.46 3.81
CA VAL A 11 6.51 11.39 5.13
C VAL A 11 5.01 11.57 4.97
N GLU A 12 4.22 10.60 5.42
CA GLU A 12 2.77 10.61 5.29
C GLU A 12 2.09 10.78 6.65
N GLY A 13 1.16 11.71 6.77
CA GLY A 13 0.35 11.91 7.96
C GLY A 13 -1.07 11.38 7.77
N HIS A 14 -1.62 10.72 8.80
CA HIS A 14 -2.95 10.11 8.77
C HIS A 14 -3.74 10.41 10.06
N THR A 15 -5.06 10.49 9.97
CA THR A 15 -5.97 10.63 11.12
C THR A 15 -6.95 9.46 11.18
N ASP A 16 -7.71 9.38 12.27
CA ASP A 16 -8.96 8.63 12.26
C ASP A 16 -10.07 9.46 11.60
N ASN A 17 -11.29 8.93 11.59
CA ASN A 17 -12.46 9.57 10.99
C ASN A 17 -13.19 10.56 11.92
N ILE A 18 -12.70 10.84 13.12
CA ILE A 18 -13.34 11.82 14.00
C ILE A 18 -13.04 13.21 13.42
N PRO A 19 -14.06 14.00 13.08
CA PRO A 19 -13.83 15.35 12.58
C PRO A 19 -13.10 16.19 13.61
N LEU A 20 -11.95 16.75 13.22
CA LEU A 20 -11.26 17.77 13.98
C LEU A 20 -11.60 19.14 13.37
N ALA A 21 -11.97 20.11 14.20
CA ALA A 21 -12.14 21.51 13.81
C ALA A 21 -11.65 22.39 14.97
N THR A 22 -10.37 22.74 14.94
CA THR A 22 -9.74 23.63 15.92
C THR A 22 -9.18 24.86 15.20
N ASP A 23 -8.97 25.97 15.92
CA ASP A 23 -8.38 27.18 15.31
C ASP A 23 -7.03 26.92 14.65
N LYS A 24 -6.25 25.98 15.22
CA LYS A 24 -4.93 25.60 14.68
C LYS A 24 -5.01 24.63 13.50
N TYR A 25 -5.98 23.72 13.54
CA TYR A 25 -6.18 22.68 12.52
C TYR A 25 -7.68 22.61 12.19
N PRO A 26 -8.12 23.35 11.16
CA PRO A 26 -9.54 23.45 10.79
C PRO A 26 -10.14 22.12 10.31
N SER A 27 -9.33 21.21 9.79
CA SER A 27 -9.77 19.87 9.41
C SER A 27 -8.69 18.80 9.64
N ASN A 28 -9.08 17.54 9.42
CA ASN A 28 -8.15 16.41 9.43
C ASN A 28 -7.07 16.52 8.33
N TRP A 29 -7.33 17.26 7.25
CA TRP A 29 -6.31 17.56 6.24
C TRP A 29 -5.17 18.39 6.85
N GLU A 30 -5.47 19.51 7.51
CA GLU A 30 -4.44 20.36 8.12
C GLU A 30 -3.70 19.65 9.25
N LEU A 31 -4.41 18.88 10.10
CA LEU A 31 -3.76 18.11 11.17
C LEU A 31 -2.78 17.08 10.60
N SER A 32 -3.23 16.32 9.59
CA SER A 32 -2.40 15.26 9.00
C SER A 32 -1.16 15.82 8.30
N SER A 33 -1.32 16.89 7.50
CA SER A 33 -0.22 17.58 6.83
C SER A 33 0.76 18.18 7.83
N ALA A 34 0.27 18.87 8.86
CA ALA A 34 1.13 19.45 9.89
C ALA A 34 1.95 18.39 10.65
N ARG A 35 1.35 17.23 10.95
CA ARG A 35 2.07 16.11 11.57
C ARG A 35 3.18 15.58 10.66
N ALA A 36 2.88 15.38 9.37
CA ALA A 36 3.86 14.92 8.39
C ALA A 36 5.02 15.92 8.27
N THR A 37 4.74 17.22 8.18
CA THR A 37 5.75 18.28 8.14
C THR A 37 6.60 18.31 9.41
N ALA A 38 6.01 18.09 10.59
CA ALA A 38 6.77 18.06 11.85
C ALA A 38 7.80 16.91 11.87
N VAL A 39 7.42 15.73 11.38
CA VAL A 39 8.33 14.58 11.25
C VAL A 39 9.38 14.83 10.17
N LEU A 40 9.01 15.40 9.01
CA LEU A 40 9.96 15.80 7.97
C LEU A 40 11.03 16.75 8.52
N ARG A 41 10.62 17.79 9.25
CA ARG A 41 11.53 18.75 9.88
C ARG A 41 12.45 18.08 10.89
N LEU A 42 11.93 17.16 11.71
CA LEU A 42 12.74 16.35 12.61
C LEU A 42 13.84 15.59 11.84
N LEU A 43 13.48 14.94 10.73
CA LEU A 43 14.41 14.18 9.89
C LEU A 43 15.50 15.08 9.28
N THR A 44 15.13 16.25 8.74
CA THR A 44 16.08 17.14 8.07
C THR A 44 16.95 17.90 9.08
N GLU A 45 16.34 18.45 10.14
CA GLU A 45 17.03 19.34 11.09
C GLU A 45 17.87 18.57 12.12
N GLN A 46 17.44 17.37 12.54
CA GLN A 46 18.10 16.64 13.63
C GLN A 46 18.80 15.36 13.16
N PHE A 47 18.29 14.70 12.12
CA PHE A 47 18.88 13.46 11.60
C PHE A 47 19.70 13.66 10.33
N GLY A 48 19.77 14.87 9.77
CA GLY A 48 20.61 15.17 8.61
C GLY A 48 20.13 14.51 7.31
N VAL A 49 18.83 14.22 7.20
CA VAL A 49 18.23 13.88 5.90
C VAL A 49 18.31 15.10 5.00
N ASP A 50 18.81 14.92 3.78
CA ASP A 50 18.84 15.98 2.76
C ASP A 50 17.39 16.46 2.45
N PRO A 51 17.08 17.75 2.65
CA PRO A 51 15.73 18.28 2.39
C PRO A 51 15.31 18.18 0.92
N GLU A 52 16.24 18.12 -0.03
CA GLU A 52 15.89 18.04 -1.47
C GLU A 52 15.28 16.69 -1.84
N ARG A 53 15.55 15.63 -1.06
CA ARG A 53 14.99 14.28 -1.28
C ARG A 53 13.79 13.96 -0.42
N ALA A 54 13.31 14.89 0.41
CA ALA A 54 12.32 14.58 1.43
C ALA A 54 11.11 15.51 1.35
N PHE A 55 9.92 14.93 1.33
CA PHE A 55 8.66 15.70 1.24
C PHE A 55 7.57 15.10 2.13
N ALA A 56 6.57 15.93 2.46
CA ALA A 56 5.48 15.58 3.35
C ALA A 56 4.13 15.57 2.61
N ALA A 57 3.27 14.61 2.96
CA ALA A 57 1.91 14.50 2.46
C ALA A 57 0.93 14.23 3.61
N GLY A 58 -0.20 14.93 3.65
CA GLY A 58 -1.30 14.64 4.55
C GLY A 58 -2.43 13.94 3.81
N PHE A 59 -2.94 12.84 4.36
CA PHE A 59 -4.05 12.07 3.78
C PHE A 59 -5.36 12.17 4.56
N GLY A 60 -5.38 12.94 5.66
CA GLY A 60 -6.51 13.00 6.58
C GLY A 60 -6.94 11.59 7.01
N GLN A 61 -8.24 11.35 6.95
CA GLN A 61 -8.87 10.09 7.37
C GLN A 61 -9.03 9.05 6.24
N TYR A 62 -8.61 9.36 5.03
CA TYR A 62 -8.99 8.63 3.82
C TYR A 62 -8.08 7.43 3.50
N ARG A 63 -7.08 7.15 4.34
CA ARG A 63 -6.22 5.96 4.27
C ARG A 63 -6.14 5.20 5.60
N PRO A 64 -7.29 4.66 6.08
CA PRO A 64 -7.31 3.86 7.30
C PRO A 64 -6.59 2.52 7.09
N ILE A 65 -5.86 2.08 8.11
CA ILE A 65 -5.22 0.76 8.16
C ILE A 65 -5.95 -0.18 9.13
N ALA A 66 -6.87 0.35 9.93
CA ALA A 66 -7.69 -0.38 10.87
C ALA A 66 -9.11 0.20 10.92
N SER A 67 -10.03 -0.54 11.53
CA SER A 67 -11.42 -0.11 11.69
C SER A 67 -11.52 1.17 12.52
N ASN A 68 -12.29 2.16 12.04
CA ASN A 68 -12.60 3.36 12.82
C ASN A 68 -13.70 3.14 13.88
N LEU A 69 -14.31 1.95 13.91
CA LEU A 69 -15.40 1.64 14.84
C LEU A 69 -14.91 1.45 16.28
N THR A 70 -13.67 0.97 16.46
CA THR A 70 -13.09 0.75 17.80
C THR A 70 -12.11 1.84 18.18
N PRO A 71 -11.98 2.19 19.47
CA PRO A 71 -10.94 3.10 19.96
C PRO A 71 -9.53 2.66 19.55
N GLU A 72 -9.27 1.35 19.59
CA GLU A 72 -7.98 0.74 19.26
C GLU A 72 -7.67 0.92 17.77
N GLY A 73 -8.63 0.66 16.89
CA GLY A 73 -8.44 0.83 15.45
C GLY A 73 -8.28 2.29 15.05
N ARG A 74 -9.00 3.22 15.70
CA ARG A 74 -8.75 4.66 15.53
C ARG A 74 -7.34 5.06 15.97
N ALA A 75 -6.83 4.50 17.06
CA ALA A 75 -5.47 4.76 17.51
C ALA A 75 -4.43 4.33 16.47
N LEU A 76 -4.62 3.17 15.83
CA LEU A 76 -3.76 2.72 14.73
C LEU A 76 -3.83 3.65 13.50
N ASN A 77 -5.00 4.21 13.20
CA ASN A 77 -5.15 5.14 12.07
C ASN A 77 -4.46 6.49 12.29
N ARG A 78 -4.34 6.96 13.54
CA ARG A 78 -3.63 8.21 13.91
C ARG A 78 -2.11 7.99 13.92
N ARG A 79 -1.51 7.91 12.74
CA ARG A 79 -0.08 7.58 12.55
C ARG A 79 0.64 8.56 11.62
N ALA A 80 1.97 8.41 11.57
CA ALA A 80 2.81 8.98 10.55
C ALA A 80 3.69 7.87 9.96
N ASP A 81 3.71 7.74 8.63
CA ASP A 81 4.48 6.74 7.92
C ASP A 81 5.68 7.41 7.23
N ILE A 82 6.83 6.74 7.19
CA ILE A 82 8.01 7.17 6.42
C ILE A 82 8.19 6.16 5.29
N VAL A 83 7.99 6.61 4.06
CA VAL A 83 8.03 5.79 2.85
C VAL A 83 9.31 6.08 2.09
N LEU A 84 10.07 5.03 1.79
CA LEU A 84 11.26 5.11 0.94
C LEU A 84 10.86 4.77 -0.50
N LEU A 85 11.10 5.69 -1.44
CA LEU A 85 10.70 5.56 -2.83
C LEU A 85 11.87 5.05 -3.66
N TYR A 86 11.74 3.84 -4.19
CA TYR A 86 12.71 3.26 -5.11
C TYR A 86 12.32 3.61 -6.55
N PRO A 87 13.17 4.32 -7.31
CA PRO A 87 12.88 4.62 -8.70
C PRO A 87 12.80 3.30 -9.49
N ALA A 88 11.83 3.17 -10.40
CA ALA A 88 11.64 1.93 -11.17
C ALA A 88 12.91 1.47 -11.91
N ALA A 89 13.77 2.42 -12.32
CA ALA A 89 15.06 2.15 -12.96
C ALA A 89 16.07 1.44 -12.04
N SER A 90 15.99 1.60 -10.71
CA SER A 90 16.91 0.93 -9.79
C SER A 90 16.65 -0.57 -9.66
N ILE A 91 15.44 -1.04 -10.00
CA ILE A 91 15.10 -2.48 -9.96
C ILE A 91 15.59 -3.20 -11.24
N ALA A 92 15.74 -2.48 -12.36
CA ALA A 92 16.20 -3.05 -13.63
C ALA A 92 17.71 -3.39 -13.66
N ASN A 93 18.53 -2.70 -12.87
CA ASN A 93 19.99 -2.88 -12.88
C ASN A 93 20.50 -3.95 -11.91
N ASP A 94 19.64 -4.54 -11.07
CA ASP A 94 20.03 -5.57 -10.09
C ASP A 94 19.85 -7.01 -10.63
N SER A 95 19.33 -7.16 -11.86
CA SER A 95 19.00 -8.47 -12.45
C SER A 95 20.10 -9.07 -13.36
N THR A 96 21.26 -8.42 -13.52
CA THR A 96 22.32 -8.89 -14.46
C THR A 96 23.57 -9.47 -13.79
N ALA A 97 23.55 -9.69 -12.46
CA ALA A 97 24.74 -10.12 -11.72
C ALA A 97 24.83 -11.62 -11.42
N ASP A 98 23.90 -12.45 -11.89
CA ASP A 98 23.92 -13.89 -11.59
C ASP A 98 23.52 -14.76 -12.80
N THR A 99 24.36 -14.76 -13.83
CA THR A 99 24.41 -15.86 -14.79
C THR A 99 25.77 -16.52 -14.71
N ASN A 100 26.03 -17.21 -13.59
CA ASN A 100 27.11 -18.17 -13.52
C ASN A 100 26.65 -19.46 -14.22
N THR A 101 27.01 -19.55 -15.49
CA THR A 101 26.86 -20.72 -16.36
C THR A 101 27.56 -21.94 -15.75
N LEU A 102 26.81 -23.00 -15.46
CA LEU A 102 27.36 -24.34 -15.28
C LEU A 102 27.26 -25.09 -16.63
N PRO A 103 28.33 -25.72 -17.13
CA PRO A 103 28.25 -26.55 -18.33
C PRO A 103 27.45 -27.82 -18.00
N ILE A 104 26.29 -28.01 -18.62
CA ILE A 104 25.58 -29.28 -18.56
C ILE A 104 26.11 -30.16 -19.68
N GLU A 105 26.89 -31.17 -19.31
CA GLU A 105 27.29 -32.24 -20.21
C GLU A 105 26.06 -33.02 -20.70
N GLU A 106 26.06 -33.29 -22.00
CA GLU A 106 25.08 -34.09 -22.72
C GLU A 106 25.21 -35.57 -22.33
N SER A 107 24.15 -36.16 -21.75
CA SER A 107 24.08 -37.61 -21.59
C SER A 107 22.64 -38.13 -21.62
N LEU A 108 22.46 -39.17 -22.44
CA LEU A 108 21.23 -39.74 -22.96
C LEU A 108 20.36 -40.43 -21.89
N ALA A 109 19.03 -40.27 -22.00
CA ALA A 109 18.05 -41.37 -22.15
C ALA A 109 16.61 -40.92 -21.86
N ASN A 110 15.73 -41.04 -22.86
CA ASN A 110 14.28 -41.19 -22.67
C ASN A 110 14.03 -42.65 -22.18
N PRO A 111 12.97 -43.02 -21.42
CA PRO A 111 11.65 -43.18 -22.07
C PRO A 111 10.37 -43.10 -21.16
N THR A 112 9.23 -42.84 -21.84
CA THR A 112 7.91 -43.51 -21.69
C THR A 112 6.95 -43.17 -20.51
N SER A 113 5.87 -42.45 -20.91
CA SER A 113 4.44 -42.82 -20.89
C SER A 113 3.61 -43.00 -19.60
N GLU A 114 2.34 -42.63 -19.78
CA GLU A 114 1.09 -42.92 -19.04
C GLU A 114 0.72 -41.98 -17.89
N ALA A 115 -0.53 -41.60 -17.66
CA ALA A 115 -1.77 -41.55 -18.42
C ALA A 115 -2.81 -40.83 -17.54
N SER A 116 -3.81 -40.20 -18.19
CA SER A 116 -5.20 -40.08 -17.74
C SER A 116 -5.55 -39.21 -16.52
N GLY A 117 -6.45 -38.25 -16.74
CA GLY A 117 -7.04 -37.42 -15.68
C GLY A 117 -8.08 -36.45 -16.21
N THR A 118 -9.21 -37.02 -16.65
CA THR A 118 -10.45 -36.43 -17.15
C THR A 118 -10.86 -35.08 -16.53
N SER A 119 -11.17 -34.14 -17.44
CA SER A 119 -11.92 -32.91 -17.23
C SER A 119 -13.41 -33.19 -16.98
N THR A 120 -13.99 -32.58 -15.94
CA THR A 120 -15.43 -32.32 -15.89
C THR A 120 -15.67 -30.92 -15.32
N SER A 121 -16.17 -30.03 -16.16
CA SER A 121 -16.62 -28.68 -15.82
C SER A 121 -18.13 -28.57 -16.05
N SER A 122 -18.72 -27.59 -15.35
CA SER A 122 -19.93 -26.82 -15.66
C SER A 122 -21.30 -27.51 -15.62
N ASP A 123 -22.22 -26.97 -14.81
CA ASP A 123 -23.40 -26.21 -15.30
C ASP A 123 -24.15 -25.55 -14.12
N THR A 124 -24.14 -24.21 -14.01
CA THR A 124 -25.10 -23.18 -14.51
C THR A 124 -26.42 -23.08 -13.74
N HIS A 125 -26.70 -21.85 -13.26
CA HIS A 125 -27.94 -21.46 -12.59
C HIS A 125 -28.35 -20.08 -13.11
N GLU A 126 -29.44 -20.05 -13.87
CA GLU A 126 -30.26 -18.92 -14.35
C GLU A 126 -31.68 -19.51 -14.44
N ASP A 127 -32.84 -18.90 -14.17
CA ASP A 127 -33.33 -17.53 -13.88
C ASP A 127 -34.88 -17.73 -13.64
N PRO A 128 -35.80 -16.74 -13.68
CA PRO A 128 -35.90 -15.44 -13.01
C PRO A 128 -37.32 -15.14 -12.42
N ALA A 129 -37.44 -13.93 -11.82
CA ALA A 129 -38.59 -13.00 -11.74
C ALA A 129 -39.86 -13.34 -10.94
N THR A 130 -40.29 -12.39 -10.08
CA THR A 130 -41.61 -11.74 -10.15
C THR A 130 -41.60 -10.42 -9.38
N SER A 131 -42.02 -9.34 -10.05
CA SER A 131 -42.32 -8.01 -9.50
C SER A 131 -43.82 -7.90 -9.24
N GLY A 132 -44.25 -7.29 -8.12
CA GLY A 132 -45.65 -7.01 -7.81
C GLY A 132 -45.79 -5.84 -6.83
N ALA A 133 -46.76 -4.97 -7.11
CA ALA A 133 -46.90 -3.60 -6.63
C ALA A 133 -47.77 -3.39 -5.37
N GLY A 134 -47.77 -2.15 -4.86
CA GLY A 134 -48.80 -1.52 -4.00
C GLY A 134 -48.27 -1.13 -2.61
N ALA A 135 -48.70 -0.08 -1.90
CA ALA A 135 -49.50 1.13 -2.11
C ALA A 135 -49.60 1.79 -0.70
N SER A 136 -49.60 3.14 -0.62
CA SER A 136 -50.30 4.00 0.37
C SER A 136 -50.20 3.77 1.90
N HIS A 137 -49.74 4.78 2.66
CA HIS A 137 -50.55 5.63 3.58
C HIS A 137 -49.72 6.32 4.70
N GLU A 138 -50.11 7.58 4.95
CA GLU A 138 -49.91 8.48 6.13
C GLU A 138 -48.51 8.98 6.53
#